data_AF-A0A3C0FZP3-F1
#
_entry.id   AF-A0A3C0FZP3-F1
#
_cell.length_a   1.000
_cell.length_b   1.000
_cell.length_c   1.000
_cell.angle_alpha   90.00
_cell.angle_beta   90.00
_cell.angle_gamma   90.00
#
_symmetry.space_group_name_H-M   'P 1'
#
loop_
_entity.id
_entity.type
_entity.pdbx_description
1 polymer ?
#
loop_
_entity_poly.entity_id
_entity_poly.type
_entity_poly.pdbx_seq_one_letter_code
_entity_poly.pdbx_strand_id
1 'polypeptide(L)'
;FQPLGKGKAIIHKNGFLVEEEYQWLVDFFGKENVFEIDALEMYHMYSNVFSISPDVVVSERNFTRLNNWLREQGFTVEEIPYGEISKQEGLLRCSTLPLIRV
;
A
#
# COMPACT_ATOMS: atom_id res chain seq x y z
N PHE A 1 -5.96 -4.86 -0.38
CA PHE A 1 -5.73 -4.37 1.00
C PHE A 1 -4.25 -4.48 1.34
N GLN A 2 -3.66 -3.46 1.94
CA GLN A 2 -2.27 -3.43 2.36
C GLN A 2 -2.14 -2.70 3.71
N PRO A 3 -1.86 -3.40 4.81
CA PRO A 3 -1.51 -2.75 6.06
C PRO A 3 -0.07 -2.21 5.99
N LEU A 4 0.16 -1.08 6.66
CA LEU A 4 1.44 -0.41 6.79
C LEU A 4 1.76 -0.18 8.27
N GLY A 5 2.97 0.32 8.55
CA GLY A 5 3.33 0.79 9.89
C GLY A 5 2.43 1.94 10.38
N LYS A 6 2.64 2.38 11.63
CA LYS A 6 1.95 3.54 12.21
C LYS A 6 0.40 3.50 12.16
N GLY A 7 -0.18 2.30 12.10
CA GLY A 7 -1.63 2.11 12.01
C GLY A 7 -2.24 2.64 10.70
N LYS A 8 -1.51 2.56 9.58
CA LYS A 8 -1.97 3.05 8.27
C LYS A 8 -2.33 1.88 7.34
N ALA A 9 -3.22 2.12 6.38
CA ALA A 9 -3.59 1.11 5.39
C ALA A 9 -3.85 1.71 4.00
N ILE A 10 -3.57 0.92 2.96
CA ILE A 10 -4.02 1.20 1.59
C ILE A 10 -5.17 0.25 1.25
N ILE A 11 -6.30 0.80 0.83
CA ILE A 11 -7.55 0.06 0.64
C ILE A 11 -8.15 0.42 -0.72
N HIS A 12 -8.75 -0.57 -1.39
CA HIS A 12 -9.61 -0.33 -2.54
C HIS A 12 -10.97 -0.91 -2.21
N LYS A 13 -12.02 -0.08 -2.26
CA LYS A 13 -13.38 -0.47 -1.89
C LYS A 13 -13.88 -1.69 -2.70
N ASN A 14 -13.73 -1.65 -4.02
CA ASN A 14 -14.20 -2.75 -4.89
C ASN A 14 -13.29 -3.98 -4.84
N GLY A 15 -12.26 -3.98 -3.99
CA GLY A 15 -11.45 -5.17 -3.70
C GLY A 15 -12.12 -6.15 -2.73
N PHE A 16 -13.27 -5.78 -2.14
CA PHE A 16 -14.03 -6.58 -1.19
C PHE A 16 -15.35 -7.02 -1.83
N LEU A 17 -15.73 -8.28 -1.59
CA LEU A 17 -17.02 -8.81 -2.03
C LEU A 17 -18.15 -8.34 -1.11
N VAL A 18 -17.84 -8.16 0.17
CA VAL A 18 -18.77 -7.80 1.24
C VAL A 18 -18.43 -6.40 1.72
N GLU A 19 -19.37 -5.47 1.60
CA GLU A 19 -19.17 -4.04 1.92
C GLU A 19 -18.84 -3.84 3.41
N GLU A 20 -19.42 -4.66 4.27
CA GLU A 20 -19.20 -4.61 5.72
C GLU A 20 -17.75 -4.92 6.09
N GLU A 21 -17.03 -5.73 5.30
CA GLU A 21 -15.60 -6.01 5.52
C GLU A 21 -14.72 -4.80 5.19
N TYR A 22 -15.05 -4.08 4.11
CA TYR A 22 -14.42 -2.81 3.78
C TYR A 22 -14.67 -1.79 4.89
N GLN A 23 -15.92 -1.63 5.31
CA GLN A 23 -16.29 -0.65 6.33
C GLN A 23 -15.63 -0.97 7.66
N TRP A 24 -15.58 -2.25 8.06
CA TRP A 24 -14.87 -2.68 9.26
C TRP A 24 -13.40 -2.27 9.26
N LEU A 25 -12.69 -2.42 8.12
CA LEU A 25 -11.30 -1.98 8.01
C LEU A 25 -11.16 -0.47 8.09
N VAL A 26 -12.04 0.28 7.43
CA VAL A 26 -12.04 1.75 7.51
C VAL A 26 -12.24 2.23 8.95
N ASP A 27 -13.17 1.62 9.67
CA ASP A 27 -13.46 1.96 11.07
C ASP A 27 -12.33 1.53 12.01
N PHE A 28 -11.73 0.36 11.77
CA PHE A 28 -10.62 -0.17 12.58
C PHE A 28 -9.37 0.71 12.47
N PHE A 29 -9.00 1.13 11.26
CA PHE A 29 -7.84 1.99 11.06
C PHE A 29 -8.15 3.46 11.34
N GLY A 30 -9.39 3.90 11.19
CA GLY A 30 -9.77 5.31 11.14
C GLY A 30 -9.63 5.87 9.72
N LYS A 31 -10.63 6.60 9.24
CA LYS A 31 -10.73 7.06 7.85
C LYS A 31 -9.53 7.93 7.42
N GLU A 32 -8.99 8.73 8.34
CA GLU A 32 -7.81 9.57 8.14
C GLU A 32 -6.50 8.78 8.01
N ASN A 33 -6.50 7.51 8.44
CA ASN A 33 -5.34 6.60 8.40
C ASN A 33 -5.40 5.66 7.19
N VAL A 34 -6.46 5.75 6.39
CA VAL A 34 -6.69 4.94 5.19
C VAL A 34 -6.42 5.76 3.94
N PHE A 35 -5.52 5.26 3.10
CA PHE A 35 -5.36 5.73 1.73
C PHE A 35 -6.23 4.88 0.81
N GLU A 36 -7.34 5.44 0.35
CA GLU A 36 -8.18 4.77 -0.63
C GLU A 36 -7.61 4.96 -2.04
N ILE A 37 -7.42 3.86 -2.76
CA ILE A 37 -6.99 3.85 -4.16
C ILE A 37 -8.18 3.67 -5.08
N ASP A 38 -8.14 4.32 -6.24
CA ASP A 38 -9.16 4.15 -7.28
C ASP A 38 -8.91 2.87 -8.14
N ALA A 39 -9.77 2.63 -9.12
CA ALA A 39 -9.66 1.44 -9.98
C ALA A 39 -8.42 1.45 -10.89
N LEU A 40 -7.97 2.63 -11.33
CA LEU A 40 -6.77 2.78 -12.16
C LEU A 40 -5.51 2.53 -11.33
N GLU A 41 -5.47 3.07 -10.13
CA GLU A 41 -4.40 2.83 -9.16
C GLU A 41 -4.38 1.37 -8.68
N MET A 42 -5.55 0.74 -8.53
CA MET A 42 -5.61 -0.70 -8.27
C MET A 42 -5.03 -1.50 -9.44
N TYR A 43 -5.38 -1.15 -10.68
CA TYR A 43 -4.83 -1.78 -11.88
C TYR A 43 -3.30 -1.65 -11.96
N HIS A 44 -2.76 -0.50 -11.56
CA HIS A 44 -1.31 -0.27 -11.45
C HIS A 44 -0.70 -0.81 -10.15
N MET A 45 -1.48 -1.55 -9.34
CA MET A 45 -1.02 -2.22 -8.13
C MET A 45 -0.43 -1.28 -7.07
N TYR A 46 -1.01 -0.09 -6.89
CA TYR A 46 -0.57 0.89 -5.86
C TYR A 46 -0.53 0.31 -4.43
N SER A 47 -1.33 -0.71 -4.13
CA SER A 47 -1.31 -1.37 -2.83
C SER A 47 -0.11 -2.31 -2.62
N ASN A 48 0.72 -2.54 -3.64
CA ASN A 48 1.81 -3.51 -3.63
C ASN A 48 3.16 -2.89 -3.27
N VAL A 49 3.19 -2.24 -2.11
CA VAL A 49 4.39 -1.65 -1.50
C VAL A 49 4.98 -2.57 -0.43
N PHE A 50 6.26 -2.39 -0.11
CA PHE A 50 6.98 -3.24 0.83
C PHE A 50 7.53 -2.46 2.02
N SER A 51 7.04 -2.77 3.22
CA SER A 51 7.56 -2.18 4.46
C SER A 51 8.79 -2.96 4.96
N ILE A 52 9.92 -2.28 5.10
CA ILE A 52 11.17 -2.87 5.63
C ILE A 52 11.39 -2.54 7.11
N SER A 53 10.69 -1.53 7.63
CA SER A 53 10.62 -1.17 9.05
C SER A 53 9.25 -0.56 9.37
N PRO A 54 8.95 -0.22 10.64
CA PRO A 54 7.71 0.48 10.99
C PRO A 54 7.53 1.86 10.34
N ASP A 55 8.61 2.47 9.88
CA ASP A 55 8.67 3.84 9.37
C ASP A 55 9.27 3.96 7.95
N VAL A 56 9.78 2.87 7.36
CA VAL A 56 10.34 2.88 6.01
C VAL A 56 9.54 1.97 5.07
N VAL A 57 9.10 2.53 3.94
CA VAL A 57 8.34 1.86 2.89
C VAL A 57 9.07 1.98 1.55
N VAL A 58 9.28 0.85 0.90
CA VAL A 58 9.76 0.77 -0.48
C VAL A 58 8.56 0.83 -1.42
N SER A 59 8.58 1.76 -2.36
CA SER A 59 7.47 2.04 -3.29
C SER A 59 7.98 2.26 -4.71
N GLU A 60 7.09 2.10 -5.69
CA GLU A 60 7.39 2.43 -7.08
C GLU A 60 7.41 3.96 -7.27
N ARG A 61 8.40 4.47 -8.00
CA ARG A 61 8.63 5.93 -8.17
C ARG A 61 7.45 6.70 -8.79
N ASN A 62 6.67 6.06 -9.66
CA ASN A 62 5.56 6.65 -10.39
C ASN A 62 4.27 6.70 -9.55
N PHE A 63 4.26 6.07 -8.36
CA PHE A 63 3.13 6.14 -7.43
C PHE A 63 3.08 7.48 -6.69
N THR A 64 3.17 8.60 -7.41
CA THR A 64 3.41 9.94 -6.87
C THR A 64 2.40 10.35 -5.81
N ARG A 65 1.09 10.08 -6.03
CA ARG A 65 0.03 10.38 -5.04
C ARG A 65 0.23 9.61 -3.73
N LEU A 66 0.50 8.31 -3.83
CA LEU A 66 0.74 7.46 -2.68
C LEU A 66 2.05 7.83 -1.97
N ASN A 67 3.12 8.06 -2.72
CA ASN A 67 4.43 8.42 -2.16
C ASN A 67 4.37 9.74 -1.40
N ASN A 68 3.63 10.73 -1.91
CA ASN A 68 3.41 11.99 -1.20
C ASN A 68 2.59 11.78 0.08
N TRP A 69 1.49 11.03 0.01
CA TRP A 69 0.69 10.72 1.20
C TRP A 69 1.50 9.98 2.27
N LEU A 70 2.31 8.98 1.88
CA LEU A 70 3.18 8.25 2.81
C LEU A 70 4.17 9.19 3.52
N ARG A 71 4.77 10.14 2.79
CA ARG A 71 5.66 11.15 3.39
C ARG A 71 4.91 12.05 4.37
N GLU A 72 3.70 12.48 4.03
CA GLU A 72 2.84 13.27 4.92
C GLU A 72 2.45 12.50 6.19
N GLN A 73 2.28 11.17 6.09
CA GLN A 73 2.07 10.29 7.25
C GLN A 73 3.37 9.99 8.02
N GLY A 74 4.50 10.60 7.63
CA GLY A 74 5.78 10.52 8.30
C GLY A 74 6.58 9.25 7.98
N PHE A 75 6.32 8.56 6.88
CA PHE A 75 7.19 7.49 6.41
C PHE A 75 8.39 8.03 5.64
N THR A 76 9.51 7.33 5.76
CA THR A 76 10.59 7.38 4.76
C THR A 76 10.16 6.53 3.56
N VAL A 77 10.12 7.12 2.37
CA VAL A 77 9.73 6.45 1.14
C VAL A 77 10.95 6.22 0.25
N GLU A 78 11.36 4.97 0.14
CA GLU A 78 12.43 4.53 -0.76
C GLU A 78 11.83 4.21 -2.13
N GLU A 79 12.00 5.12 -3.09
CA GLU A 79 11.44 4.99 -4.43
C GLU A 79 12.36 4.19 -5.37
N ILE A 80 11.81 3.20 -6.06
CA ILE A 80 12.54 2.38 -7.02
C ILE A 80 11.83 2.28 -8.38
N PRO A 81 12.56 2.14 -9.51
CA PRO A 81 11.96 1.83 -10.81
C PRO A 81 11.58 0.34 -10.85
N TYR A 82 10.36 0.00 -10.47
CA TYR A 82 9.92 -1.41 -10.43
C TYR A 82 8.70 -1.70 -11.32
N GLY A 83 8.23 -0.72 -12.09
CA GLY A 83 7.07 -0.83 -12.99
C GLY A 83 7.21 -1.83 -14.15
N GLU A 84 8.41 -2.35 -14.45
CA GLU A 84 8.56 -3.42 -15.45
C GLU A 84 8.08 -4.78 -14.93
N ILE A 85 8.12 -4.99 -13.62
CA ILE A 85 7.68 -6.24 -12.99
C ILE A 85 6.16 -6.29 -12.84
N SER A 86 5.48 -5.14 -12.72
CA SER A 86 4.00 -5.09 -12.70
C SER A 86 3.35 -5.61 -13.98
N LYS A 87 4.09 -5.66 -15.10
CA LYS A 87 3.64 -6.28 -16.36
C LYS A 87 3.45 -7.80 -16.25
N GLN A 88 3.99 -8.42 -15.19
CA GLN A 88 3.85 -9.84 -14.88
C GLN A 88 2.88 -10.08 -13.71
N GLU A 89 1.95 -9.15 -13.47
CA GLU A 89 0.93 -9.23 -12.40
C GLU A 89 1.50 -9.35 -10.97
N GLY A 90 2.75 -8.90 -10.77
CA GLY A 90 3.43 -8.90 -9.48
C GLY A 90 4.24 -7.62 -9.24
N LEU A 91 4.32 -7.20 -7.98
CA LEU A 91 5.19 -6.10 -7.52
C LEU A 91 5.92 -6.53 -6.23
N LEU A 92 6.32 -5.59 -5.37
CA LEU A 92 7.28 -5.82 -4.29
C LEU A 92 6.82 -6.84 -3.23
N ARG A 93 5.56 -6.80 -2.80
CA ARG A 93 5.03 -7.81 -1.88
C ARG A 93 4.93 -9.18 -2.55
N CYS A 94 4.68 -9.23 -3.85
CA CYS A 94 4.59 -10.50 -4.58
C CYS A 94 5.97 -11.12 -4.82
N SER A 95 7.05 -10.34 -4.76
CA SER A 95 8.43 -10.80 -4.98
C SER A 95 9.27 -10.89 -3.69
N THR A 96 8.68 -10.66 -2.52
CA THR A 96 9.37 -10.72 -1.22
C THR A 96 8.64 -11.61 -0.22
N LEU A 97 9.40 -12.30 0.64
CA LEU A 97 8.87 -13.12 1.73
C LEU A 97 9.65 -12.81 3.02
N PRO A 98 9.14 -11.92 3.90
CA PRO A 98 9.77 -11.64 5.18
C PRO A 98 9.85 -12.90 6.04
N LEU A 99 11.06 -13.32 6.39
CA LEU A 99 11.28 -14.49 7.26
C LEU A 99 11.20 -14.12 8.74
N ILE A 100 11.65 -12.91 9.09
CA ILE A 100 11.71 -12.39 10.46
C ILE A 100 11.34 -10.90 10.42
N ARG A 101 10.52 -10.47 11.38
CA ARG A 101 10.25 -9.06 11.67
C ARG A 101 10.58 -8.83 13.15
N VAL A 102 11.39 -7.82 13.43
CA VAL A 102 11.81 -7.42 14.78
C VAL A 102 11.22 -6.08 15.16
#